data_AF-A0AAV7I438-F1
#
_entry.id   AF-A0AAV7I438-F1
#
_cell.length_a   1.000
_cell.length_b   1.000
_cell.length_c   1.000
_cell.angle_alpha   90.00
_cell.angle_beta   90.00
_cell.angle_gamma   90.00
#
_symmetry.space_group_name_H-M   'P 1'
#
loop_
_entity.id
_entity.type
_entity.pdbx_description
1 polymer ?
#
loop_
_entity_poly.entity_id
_entity_poly.type
_entity_poly.pdbx_seq_one_letter_code
_entity_poly.pdbx_strand_id
1 'polypeptide(L)' 'MMKGSVVFPIIDESEKRELKPQLIKYLQNPDSYNEIIFFKVRITTVICTINPHEVYFIEEIAFIPFYKMKQALCN' A
#
# COMPACT_ATOMS: atom_id res chain seq x y z
N MET A 1 17.24 23.73 3.03
CA MET A 1 16.20 22.98 2.31
C MET A 1 15.33 22.27 3.34
N MET A 2 14.12 22.75 3.60
CA MET A 2 13.18 22.04 4.47
C MET A 2 12.74 20.75 3.76
N LYS A 3 13.12 19.59 4.30
CA LYS A 3 12.54 18.31 3.92
C LYS A 3 11.08 18.35 4.34
N GLY A 4 10.16 18.60 3.39
CA GLY A 4 8.75 18.33 3.62
C GLY A 4 8.60 16.84 3.87
N SER A 5 8.09 16.45 5.04
CA SER A 5 7.72 15.05 5.28
C SER A 5 6.59 14.68 4.32
N VAL A 6 6.84 13.72 3.45
CA VAL A 6 5.80 13.14 2.59
C VAL A 6 4.90 12.30 3.49
N VAL A 7 3.63 12.70 3.62
CA VAL A 7 2.62 11.96 4.37
C VAL A 7 1.77 11.18 3.38
N PHE A 8 1.74 9.86 3.51
CA PHE A 8 0.92 8.99 2.69
C PHE A 8 -0.44 8.73 3.37
N PRO A 9 -1.57 8.94 2.69
CA PRO A 9 -2.88 8.65 3.26
C PRO A 9 -3.04 7.17 3.61
N ILE A 10 -3.67 6.87 4.74
CA ILE A 10 -4.08 5.51 5.11
C ILE A 10 -5.47 5.27 4.50
N ILE A 11 -5.76 4.05 4.03
CA ILE A 11 -7.14 3.69 3.65
C ILE A 11 -8.01 3.60 4.90
N ASP A 12 -9.20 4.18 4.84
CA ASP A 12 -10.16 4.06 5.94
C ASP A 12 -10.83 2.68 5.95
N GLU A 13 -11.58 2.39 7.03
CA GLU A 13 -12.24 1.10 7.21
C GLU A 13 -13.32 0.81 6.16
N SER A 14 -13.96 1.84 5.60
CA SER A 14 -14.98 1.69 4.55
C SER A 14 -14.32 1.24 3.25
N GLU A 15 -13.32 1.99 2.79
CA GLU A 15 -12.53 1.70 1.60
C GLU A 15 -11.80 0.36 1.74
N LYS A 16 -11.22 0.08 2.91
CA LYS A 16 -10.62 -1.23 3.23
C LYS A 16 -11.66 -2.33 3.03
N ARG A 17 -12.88 -2.21 3.57
CA ARG A 17 -13.94 -3.23 3.39
C ARG A 17 -14.33 -3.45 1.93
N GLU A 18 -14.45 -2.39 1.15
CA GLU A 18 -14.78 -2.46 -0.28
C GLU A 18 -13.68 -3.15 -1.09
N LEU A 19 -12.42 -2.85 -0.79
CA LEU A 19 -11.25 -3.39 -1.50
C LEU A 19 -10.79 -4.75 -0.96
N LYS A 20 -11.38 -5.25 0.14
CA LYS A 20 -11.01 -6.50 0.82
C LYS A 20 -10.67 -7.68 -0.12
N PRO A 21 -11.52 -8.07 -1.09
CA PRO A 21 -11.22 -9.22 -1.95
C PRO A 21 -9.96 -9.00 -2.79
N GLN A 22 -9.71 -7.75 -3.20
CA GLN A 22 -8.51 -7.42 -3.96
C GLN A 22 -7.29 -7.38 -3.04
N LEU A 23 -7.35 -6.67 -1.92
CA LEU A 23 -6.23 -6.53 -1.01
C LEU A 23 -5.71 -7.88 -0.50
N ILE A 24 -6.61 -8.80 -0.11
CA ILE A 24 -6.24 -10.14 0.38
C ILE A 24 -5.48 -10.95 -0.66
N LYS A 25 -5.83 -10.82 -1.96
CA LYS A 25 -5.18 -11.57 -3.04
C LYS A 25 -3.67 -11.28 -3.14
N TYR A 26 -3.24 -10.09 -2.74
CA TYR A 26 -1.84 -9.65 -2.80
C TYR A 26 -1.12 -9.80 -1.45
N LEU A 27 -1.80 -10.26 -0.39
CA LEU A 27 -1.16 -10.55 0.88
C LEU A 27 -0.52 -11.94 0.86
N GLN A 28 0.69 -12.04 1.42
CA GLN A 28 1.33 -13.33 1.66
C GLN A 28 0.56 -14.19 2.69
N ASN A 29 -0.09 -13.53 3.65
CA ASN A 29 -0.94 -14.17 4.66
C ASN A 29 -2.32 -13.48 4.72
N PRO A 30 -3.36 -14.07 4.10
CA PRO A 30 -4.74 -13.56 4.13
C PRO A 30 -5.30 -13.27 5.52
N ASP A 31 -4.92 -14.05 6.54
CA ASP A 31 -5.47 -13.95 7.89
C ASP A 31 -5.02 -12.65 8.60
N SER A 32 -3.88 -12.10 8.19
CA SER A 32 -3.33 -10.85 8.72
C SER A 32 -4.05 -9.58 8.24
N TYR A 33 -4.99 -9.70 7.30
CA TYR A 33 -5.66 -8.57 6.65
C TYR A 33 -6.23 -7.53 7.62
N ASN A 34 -6.89 -7.97 8.69
CA ASN A 34 -7.53 -7.07 9.65
C ASN A 34 -6.49 -6.23 10.42
N GLU A 35 -5.31 -6.78 10.67
CA GLU A 35 -4.23 -6.16 11.43
C GLU A 35 -3.36 -5.22 10.59
N ILE A 36 -3.39 -5.40 9.26
CA ILE A 36 -2.56 -4.61 8.35
C ILE A 36 -3.17 -3.23 8.09
N ILE A 37 -2.32 -2.21 8.27
CA ILE A 37 -2.56 -0.85 7.79
C ILE A 37 -2.06 -0.78 6.34
N PHE A 38 -2.88 -0.24 5.43
CA PHE A 38 -2.49 0.01 4.06
C PHE A 38 -2.45 1.51 3.77
N PHE A 39 -1.51 1.90 2.92
CA PHE A 39 -1.30 3.27 2.48
C PHE A 39 -1.68 3.41 1.02
N LYS A 40 -2.28 4.55 0.69
CA LYS A 40 -2.50 4.99 -0.68
C LYS A 40 -1.27 5.73 -1.16
N VAL A 41 -0.65 5.21 -2.20
CA VAL A 41 0.58 5.76 -2.76
C VAL A 41 0.46 5.79 -4.27
N ARG A 42 0.90 6.86 -4.91
CA ARG A 42 0.95 6.88 -6.37
C ARG A 42 1.91 5.80 -6.86
N ILE A 43 1.51 5.01 -7.85
CA ILE A 43 2.32 3.93 -8.39
C ILE A 43 3.69 4.44 -8.86
N THR A 44 3.76 5.65 -9.41
CA THR A 44 5.01 6.31 -9.82
C THR A 44 6.02 6.50 -8.68
N THR A 45 5.57 6.57 -7.43
CA THR A 45 6.44 6.64 -6.25
C THR A 45 7.09 5.30 -5.92
N VAL A 46 6.48 4.18 -6.31
CA VAL A 46 6.85 2.84 -5.81
C VAL A 46 7.12 1.80 -6.89
N ILE A 47 6.88 2.13 -8.16
CA ILE A 47 7.01 1.19 -9.29
C ILE A 47 8.44 0.65 -9.45
N CYS A 48 9.44 1.43 -9.05
CA CYS A 48 10.84 1.02 -9.10
C CYS A 48 11.29 0.23 -7.86
N THR A 49 10.49 0.19 -6.79
CA THR A 49 10.89 -0.39 -5.49
C THR A 49 10.03 -1.57 -5.05
N ILE A 50 8.79 -1.64 -5.50
CA ILE A 50 7.86 -2.73 -5.17
C ILE A 50 7.58 -3.56 -6.41
N ASN A 51 7.55 -4.89 -6.25
CA ASN A 51 7.07 -5.80 -7.29
C ASN A 51 5.55 -5.61 -7.49
N PRO A 52 5.09 -5.24 -8.70
CA PRO A 52 3.67 -5.03 -8.99
C PRO A 52 2.76 -6.25 -8.74
N HIS A 53 3.33 -7.46 -8.70
CA HIS A 53 2.58 -8.69 -8.40
C HIS A 53 2.29 -8.87 -6.91
N GLU A 54 2.84 -8.02 -6.03
CA GLU A 54 2.69 -8.13 -4.58
C GLU A 54 1.87 -6.99 -3.97
N VAL A 55 1.31 -6.10 -4.79
CA VAL A 55 0.47 -4.99 -4.33
C VAL A 55 -0.72 -4.82 -5.26
N TYR A 56 -1.86 -4.48 -4.67
CA TYR A 56 -3.03 -4.08 -5.44
C TYR A 56 -2.89 -2.62 -5.86
N PHE A 57 -3.29 -2.28 -7.08
CA PHE A 57 -3.39 -0.90 -7.54
C PHE A 57 -4.57 -0.69 -8.50
N ILE A 58 -5.13 0.52 -8.50
CA ILE A 58 -6.22 0.95 -9.38
C ILE A 58 -5.98 2.42 -9.75
N GLU A 59 -6.20 2.79 -11.02
CA GLU A 59 -6.16 4.19 -11.48
C GLU A 59 -4.98 5.00 -10.91
N GLU A 60 -3.77 4.44 -11.03
CA GLU A 60 -2.49 5.02 -10.55
C GLU A 60 -2.23 5.00 -9.03
N ILE A 61 -3.17 4.52 -8.22
CA ILE A 61 -3.00 4.38 -6.77
C ILE A 61 -2.69 2.93 -6.40
N ALA A 62 -1.53 2.72 -5.79
CA ALA A 62 -1.12 1.49 -5.15
C ALA A 62 -1.54 1.49 -3.67
N PHE A 63 -2.05 0.34 -3.22
CA PHE A 63 -2.44 0.08 -1.83
C PHE A 63 -1.36 -0.79 -1.18
N ILE A 64 -0.49 -0.16 -0.43
CA ILE A 64 0.73 -0.77 0.07
C ILE A 64 0.56 -1.12 1.55
N PRO A 65 0.76 -2.38 1.95
CA PRO A 65 0.73 -2.75 3.36
C PRO A 65 1.95 -2.16 4.08
N PHE A 66 1.78 -1.77 5.35
CA PHE A 66 2.81 -1.07 6.15
C PHE A 66 4.19 -1.74 6.11
N TYR A 67 4.25 -3.07 6.16
CA TYR A 67 5.51 -3.81 6.14
C TYR A 67 6.29 -3.66 4.82
N LYS A 68 5.59 -3.46 3.69
CA LYS A 68 6.22 -3.15 2.38
C LYS A 68 6.53 -1.67 2.23
N MET A 69 5.80 -0.80 2.91
CA MET A 69 6.03 0.65 2.86
C MET A 69 7.46 1.03 3.30
N LYS A 70 8.02 0.32 4.30
CA LYS A 70 9.43 0.49 4.68
C LYS A 70 10.39 0.16 3.55
N GLN A 71 10.14 -0.90 2.79
CA GLN A 71 10.97 -1.28 1.64
C GLN A 71 10.90 -0.24 0.53
N ALA A 72 9.72 0.34 0.31
CA ALA A 72 9.49 1.35 -0.71
C ALA A 72 10.21 2.69 -0.43
N LEU A 73 10.40 3.04 0.85
CA LEU A 73 10.96 4.33 1.29
C LEU A 73 12.45 4.28 1.66
N CYS A 74 13.01 3.09 1.88
CA CYS A 74 14.42 2.91 2.23
C CYS A 74 15.36 2.72 1.02
N ASN A 75 14.81 2.68 -0.20
CA ASN A 75 15.54 2.68 -1.47
C ASN A 75 15.43 4.06 -2.13
#